data_AF-X0TYC7-F1
#
_entry.id   AF-X0TYC7-F1
#
_cell.length_a   1.000
_cell.length_b   1.000
_cell.length_c   1.000
_cell.angle_alpha   90.00
_cell.angle_beta   90.00
_cell.angle_gamma   90.00
#
_symmetry.space_group_name_H-M   'P 1'
#
loop_
_entity.id
_entity.type
_entity.pdbx_description
1 polymer ?
#
loop_
_entity_poly.entity_id
_entity_poly.type
_entity_poly.pdbx_seq_one_letter_code
_entity_poly.pdbx_strand_id
1 'polypeptide(L)'
;WVFWLAPLLVAVPAVVVFAVLPFGEGMILADLNVGVLFVVAIGSVAAIPIFMAGWSSNNKFSLLGAMREMAMLISYEIPLVLALLGVVIFTNTMRMGGIVEWQDEHNTWLIFLQPLAVLIYFIAGAVEINRTPTDIAEAESEIVAGYHTEYSGIKFGMFWVGEYFAGFAIAAIIATLYLGGWTLWGLEEWVPGWIIFLTKLYALFWLFIWMRGTLPRLRIDQLMGFAWKFLLPLALINIFFSGLEVLLWQENDLPAEVVLPAFAIGNLVLAVVLIVGWAHLLGRGRPQYRPTRARLVKELGAVVYGQEA
;
A
#
# COMPACT_ATOMS: atom_id res chain seq x y z
N TRP A 1 -5.64 -6.61 30.49
CA TRP A 1 -4.32 -6.83 29.89
C TRP A 1 -4.35 -6.56 28.38
N VAL A 2 -5.33 -7.08 27.64
CA VAL A 2 -5.52 -6.83 26.18
C VAL A 2 -5.46 -5.33 25.82
N PHE A 3 -6.15 -4.49 26.60
CA PHE A 3 -6.17 -3.01 26.42
C PHE A 3 -4.81 -2.32 26.55
N TRP A 4 -3.83 -2.94 27.21
CA TRP A 4 -2.46 -2.39 27.29
C TRP A 4 -1.54 -3.01 26.25
N LEU A 5 -1.82 -4.26 25.87
CA LEU A 5 -1.01 -5.01 24.93
C LEU A 5 -1.28 -4.60 23.48
N ALA A 6 -2.52 -4.24 23.13
CA ALA A 6 -2.88 -3.88 21.76
C ALA A 6 -2.05 -2.72 21.18
N PRO A 7 -1.88 -1.56 21.84
CA PRO A 7 -1.05 -0.49 21.29
C PRO A 7 0.44 -0.89 21.17
N LEU A 8 0.94 -1.69 22.09
CA LEU A 8 2.33 -2.19 22.04
C LEU A 8 2.54 -3.10 20.83
N LEU A 9 1.58 -3.98 20.55
CA LEU A 9 1.64 -4.87 19.40
C LEU A 9 1.38 -4.17 18.07
N VAL A 10 0.86 -2.94 18.04
CA VAL A 10 0.88 -2.10 16.82
C VAL A 10 2.24 -1.45 16.64
N ALA A 11 2.82 -0.88 17.71
CA ALA A 11 4.06 -0.12 17.62
C ALA A 11 5.31 -1.01 17.38
N VAL A 12 5.41 -2.17 18.02
CA VAL A 12 6.61 -3.02 17.94
C VAL A 12 6.85 -3.55 16.52
N PRO A 13 5.87 -4.19 15.84
CA PRO A 13 6.03 -4.62 14.44
C PRO A 13 6.45 -3.48 13.51
N ALA A 14 5.84 -2.30 13.65
CA ALA A 14 6.15 -1.14 12.82
C ALA A 14 7.62 -0.71 12.92
N VAL A 15 8.24 -0.84 14.10
CA VAL A 15 9.67 -0.55 14.29
C VAL A 15 10.56 -1.71 13.83
N VAL A 16 10.12 -2.95 14.05
CA VAL A 16 10.90 -4.16 13.72
C VAL A 16 11.14 -4.30 12.21
N VAL A 17 10.22 -3.82 11.36
CA VAL A 17 10.40 -3.81 9.89
C VAL A 17 11.68 -3.06 9.47
N PHE A 18 12.11 -2.04 10.22
CA PHE A 18 13.32 -1.30 9.90
C PHE A 18 14.62 -2.08 10.08
N ALA A 19 14.59 -3.24 10.76
CA ALA A 19 15.78 -4.06 10.95
C ALA A 19 16.34 -4.65 9.64
N VAL A 20 15.47 -4.91 8.67
CA VAL A 20 15.85 -5.51 7.37
C VAL A 20 16.03 -4.48 6.26
N LEU A 21 15.72 -3.21 6.52
CA LEU A 21 15.80 -2.15 5.53
C LEU A 21 17.26 -1.69 5.37
N PRO A 22 17.77 -1.61 4.12
CA PRO A 22 19.11 -1.14 3.89
C PRO A 22 19.14 0.38 3.76
N PHE A 23 19.78 1.05 4.71
CA PHE A 23 19.90 2.51 4.66
C PHE A 23 21.01 2.96 3.71
N GLY A 24 21.95 2.08 3.36
CA GLY A 24 23.13 2.38 2.55
C GLY A 24 23.96 1.12 2.35
N GLU A 25 25.03 1.22 1.58
CA GLU A 25 25.95 0.10 1.33
C GLU A 25 26.50 -0.46 2.67
N GLY A 26 26.24 -1.74 2.93
CA GLY A 26 26.60 -2.39 4.20
C GLY A 26 25.88 -1.86 5.45
N MET A 27 24.95 -0.91 5.31
CA MET A 27 24.19 -0.31 6.43
C MET A 27 22.84 -1.01 6.60
N ILE A 28 22.88 -2.31 6.87
CA ILE A 28 21.72 -3.16 7.17
C ILE A 28 21.90 -3.73 8.57
N LEU A 29 20.90 -3.57 9.44
CA LEU A 29 21.01 -4.08 10.81
C LEU A 29 20.98 -5.62 10.84
N ALA A 30 20.03 -6.21 10.10
CA ALA A 30 19.90 -7.65 9.95
C ALA A 30 19.71 -8.00 8.46
N ASP A 31 20.79 -8.42 7.80
CA ASP A 31 20.72 -8.88 6.42
C ASP A 31 20.20 -10.33 6.35
N LEU A 32 18.90 -10.46 6.09
CA LEU A 32 18.22 -11.75 6.01
C LEU A 32 18.09 -12.20 4.56
N ASN A 33 18.42 -13.47 4.28
CA ASN A 33 18.19 -14.10 2.97
C ASN A 33 16.70 -14.07 2.54
N VAL A 34 15.79 -13.98 3.52
CA VAL A 34 14.33 -13.93 3.34
C VAL A 34 13.73 -12.58 3.76
N GLY A 35 14.46 -11.48 3.52
CA GLY A 35 14.09 -10.13 3.95
C GLY A 35 12.69 -9.69 3.48
N VAL A 36 12.34 -9.89 2.21
CA VAL A 36 11.00 -9.56 1.70
C VAL A 36 9.89 -10.35 2.42
N LEU A 37 10.11 -11.65 2.65
CA LEU A 37 9.16 -12.51 3.37
C LEU A 37 9.01 -12.07 4.84
N PHE A 38 10.11 -11.64 5.47
CA PHE A 38 10.08 -11.09 6.83
C PHE A 38 9.18 -9.85 6.92
N VAL A 39 9.30 -8.92 5.97
CA VAL A 39 8.44 -7.73 5.90
C VAL A 39 6.97 -8.12 5.82
N VAL A 40 6.63 -9.06 4.92
CA VAL A 40 5.26 -9.57 4.78
C VAL A 40 4.78 -10.18 6.10
N ALA A 41 5.57 -11.06 6.70
CA ALA A 41 5.19 -11.75 7.94
C ALA A 41 4.95 -10.78 9.11
N ILE A 42 5.75 -9.72 9.24
CA ILE A 42 5.58 -8.71 10.27
C ILE A 42 4.37 -7.80 9.98
N GLY A 43 4.13 -7.46 8.71
CA GLY A 43 2.93 -6.73 8.27
C GLY A 43 1.64 -7.48 8.62
N SER A 44 1.58 -8.79 8.39
CA SER A 44 0.43 -9.65 8.72
C SER A 44 0.02 -9.60 10.20
N VAL A 45 0.97 -9.32 11.09
CA VAL A 45 0.69 -9.23 12.53
C VAL A 45 -0.18 -8.01 12.85
N ALA A 46 -0.12 -6.93 12.06
CA ALA A 46 -0.79 -5.65 12.36
C ALA A 46 -2.32 -5.74 12.47
N ALA A 47 -2.96 -6.71 11.81
CA ALA A 47 -4.41 -6.90 11.86
C ALA A 47 -4.93 -7.37 13.24
N ILE A 48 -4.13 -8.19 13.95
CA ILE A 48 -4.55 -8.78 15.24
C ILE A 48 -4.66 -7.71 16.35
N PRO A 49 -3.66 -6.82 16.54
CA PRO A 49 -3.70 -5.75 17.54
C PRO A 49 -4.87 -4.79 17.35
N ILE A 50 -5.28 -4.50 16.11
CA ILE A 50 -6.41 -3.60 15.83
C ILE A 50 -7.71 -4.22 16.35
N PHE A 51 -7.90 -5.53 16.14
CA PHE A 51 -9.04 -6.25 16.70
C PHE A 51 -9.00 -6.33 18.23
N MET A 52 -7.84 -6.63 18.79
CA MET A 52 -7.63 -6.59 20.23
C MET A 52 -7.96 -5.22 20.80
N ALA A 53 -7.62 -4.15 20.08
CA ALA A 53 -7.92 -2.78 20.47
C ALA A 53 -9.44 -2.54 20.54
N GLY A 54 -10.17 -2.85 19.47
CA GLY A 54 -11.63 -2.69 19.43
C GLY A 54 -12.39 -3.57 20.42
N TRP A 55 -11.95 -4.82 20.62
CA TRP A 55 -12.57 -5.74 21.58
C TRP A 55 -12.36 -5.31 23.03
N SER A 56 -11.16 -4.85 23.36
CA SER A 56 -10.83 -4.45 24.74
C SER A 56 -11.42 -3.10 25.17
N SER A 57 -11.87 -2.29 24.20
CA SER A 57 -12.58 -1.02 24.41
C SER A 57 -13.99 -1.19 24.98
N ASN A 58 -14.57 -2.41 24.99
CA ASN A 58 -15.91 -2.69 25.52
C ASN A 58 -17.03 -1.76 24.99
N ASN A 59 -16.87 -1.27 23.77
CA ASN A 59 -17.81 -0.37 23.09
C ASN A 59 -18.20 -0.98 21.74
N LYS A 60 -19.51 -1.07 21.47
CA LYS A 60 -20.03 -1.67 20.24
C LYS A 60 -19.53 -0.96 18.99
N PHE A 61 -19.43 0.38 19.02
CA PHE A 61 -18.96 1.16 17.88
C PHE A 61 -17.46 0.95 17.62
N SER A 62 -16.65 0.87 18.67
CA SER A 62 -15.22 0.59 18.55
C SER A 62 -14.93 -0.82 18.03
N LEU A 63 -15.71 -1.81 18.46
CA LEU A 63 -15.59 -3.17 17.94
C LEU A 63 -15.96 -3.23 16.44
N LEU A 64 -17.07 -2.60 16.05
CA LEU A 64 -17.46 -2.53 14.63
C LEU A 64 -16.42 -1.80 13.78
N GLY A 65 -15.84 -0.71 14.29
CA GLY A 65 -14.74 0.00 13.65
C GLY A 65 -13.52 -0.90 13.43
N ALA A 66 -13.08 -1.61 14.47
CA ALA A 66 -11.94 -2.53 14.37
C ALA A 66 -12.17 -3.71 13.42
N MET A 67 -13.40 -4.27 13.38
CA MET A 67 -13.72 -5.36 12.44
C MET A 67 -13.71 -4.89 10.99
N ARG A 68 -14.19 -3.68 10.73
CA ARG A 68 -14.15 -3.07 9.40
C ARG A 68 -12.71 -2.83 8.94
N GLU A 69 -11.89 -2.33 9.85
CA GLU A 69 -10.47 -2.07 9.61
C GLU A 69 -9.68 -3.37 9.35
N MET A 70 -9.88 -4.39 10.19
CA MET A 70 -9.28 -5.70 9.98
C MET A 70 -9.66 -6.30 8.62
N ALA A 71 -10.94 -6.23 8.22
CA ALA A 71 -11.39 -6.76 6.94
C ALA A 71 -10.72 -6.06 5.74
N MET A 72 -10.44 -4.76 5.89
CA MET A 72 -9.72 -3.97 4.90
C MET A 72 -8.26 -4.41 4.81
N LEU A 73 -7.53 -4.41 5.93
CA LEU A 73 -6.12 -4.73 5.98
C LEU A 73 -5.84 -6.11 5.37
N ILE A 74 -6.60 -7.12 5.77
CA ILE A 74 -6.47 -8.49 5.23
C ILE A 74 -6.73 -8.51 3.71
N SER A 75 -7.71 -7.74 3.22
CA SER A 75 -8.04 -7.72 1.79
C SER A 75 -6.96 -7.09 0.92
N TYR A 76 -6.26 -6.08 1.47
CA TYR A 76 -5.22 -5.34 0.77
C TYR A 76 -3.83 -5.95 0.92
N GLU A 77 -3.64 -6.83 1.90
CA GLU A 77 -2.43 -7.60 2.09
C GLU A 77 -2.15 -8.54 0.91
N ILE A 78 -3.18 -9.16 0.33
CA ILE A 78 -3.00 -10.09 -0.80
C ILE A 78 -2.43 -9.35 -2.04
N PRO A 79 -3.03 -8.25 -2.56
CA PRO A 79 -2.41 -7.49 -3.64
C PRO A 79 -1.01 -6.95 -3.31
N LEU A 80 -0.76 -6.55 -2.06
CA LEU A 80 0.54 -6.04 -1.62
C LEU A 80 1.62 -7.13 -1.71
N VAL A 81 1.34 -8.34 -1.22
CA VAL A 81 2.25 -9.49 -1.33
C VAL A 81 2.49 -9.87 -2.79
N LEU A 82 1.45 -9.86 -3.63
CA LEU A 82 1.61 -10.16 -5.05
C LEU A 82 2.48 -9.12 -5.77
N ALA A 83 2.36 -7.83 -5.42
CA ALA A 83 3.22 -6.79 -5.98
C ALA A 83 4.70 -6.99 -5.59
N LEU A 84 4.97 -7.40 -4.34
CA LEU A 84 6.31 -7.75 -3.87
C LEU A 84 6.89 -8.98 -4.57
N LEU A 85 6.08 -10.00 -4.82
CA LEU A 85 6.51 -11.21 -5.53
C LEU A 85 6.99 -10.91 -6.95
N GLY A 86 6.39 -9.93 -7.64
CA GLY A 86 6.87 -9.47 -8.95
C GLY A 86 8.36 -9.09 -8.90
N VAL A 87 8.77 -8.33 -7.89
CA VAL A 87 10.16 -7.89 -7.70
C VAL A 87 11.10 -9.08 -7.45
N VAL A 88 10.69 -10.01 -6.60
CA VAL A 88 11.48 -11.20 -6.25
C VAL A 88 11.70 -12.09 -7.48
N ILE A 89 10.69 -12.26 -8.33
CA ILE A 89 10.80 -13.04 -9.57
C ILE A 89 11.82 -12.41 -10.52
N PHE A 90 11.81 -11.09 -10.65
CA PHE A 90 12.70 -10.37 -11.57
C PHE A 90 14.16 -10.36 -11.10
N THR A 91 14.37 -10.17 -9.80
CA THR A 91 15.71 -10.08 -9.19
C THR A 91 16.29 -11.43 -8.77
N ASN A 92 15.47 -12.49 -8.75
CA ASN A 92 15.83 -13.83 -8.28
C ASN A 92 16.43 -13.86 -6.85
N THR A 93 16.07 -12.90 -6.00
CA THR A 93 16.51 -12.84 -4.60
C THR A 93 15.44 -12.24 -3.71
N MET A 94 15.38 -12.70 -2.46
CA MET A 94 14.51 -12.16 -1.41
C MET A 94 15.28 -11.28 -0.41
N ARG A 95 16.60 -11.15 -0.58
CA ARG A 95 17.47 -10.34 0.27
C ARG A 95 17.36 -8.87 -0.14
N MET A 96 16.99 -7.99 0.79
CA MET A 96 16.75 -6.57 0.49
C MET A 96 18.00 -5.87 -0.07
N GLY A 97 19.18 -6.16 0.50
CA GLY A 97 20.44 -5.66 -0.03
C GLY A 97 20.73 -6.15 -1.44
N GLY A 98 20.50 -7.44 -1.71
CA GLY A 98 20.70 -8.04 -3.03
C GLY A 98 19.75 -7.49 -4.11
N ILE A 99 18.55 -7.06 -3.74
CA ILE A 99 17.62 -6.39 -4.67
C ILE A 99 18.18 -5.02 -5.08
N VAL A 100 18.74 -4.26 -4.15
CA VAL A 100 19.35 -2.96 -4.45
C VAL A 100 20.64 -3.12 -5.26
N GLU A 101 21.48 -4.10 -4.91
CA GLU A 101 22.68 -4.45 -5.69
C GLU A 101 22.32 -4.80 -7.14
N TRP A 102 21.27 -5.61 -7.35
CA TRP A 102 20.78 -5.94 -8.71
C TRP A 102 20.37 -4.69 -9.51
N GLN A 103 19.72 -3.72 -8.86
CA GLN A 103 19.31 -2.46 -9.49
C GLN A 103 20.50 -1.56 -9.83
N ASP A 104 21.57 -1.62 -9.04
CA ASP A 104 22.83 -0.91 -9.26
C ASP A 104 23.60 -1.48 -10.45
N GLU A 105 23.80 -2.81 -10.47
CA GLU A 105 24.52 -3.52 -11.53
C GLU A 105 23.90 -3.28 -12.92
N HIS A 106 22.58 -3.23 -13.00
CA HIS A 106 21.85 -3.03 -14.26
C HIS A 106 21.50 -1.56 -14.52
N ASN A 107 21.87 -0.65 -13.60
CA ASN A 107 21.59 0.78 -13.63
C ASN A 107 20.11 1.12 -13.94
N THR A 108 19.19 0.23 -13.58
CA THR A 108 17.78 0.26 -13.96
C THR A 108 16.92 0.04 -12.73
N TRP A 109 16.07 1.02 -12.44
CA TRP A 109 15.12 0.91 -11.35
C TRP A 109 13.93 0.03 -11.73
N LEU A 110 13.47 -0.76 -10.74
CA LEU A 110 12.35 -1.68 -10.94
C LEU A 110 11.02 -0.94 -11.12
N ILE A 111 10.93 0.35 -10.78
CA ILE A 111 9.75 1.16 -11.12
C ILE A 111 9.46 1.19 -12.62
N PHE A 112 10.48 1.16 -13.46
CA PHE A 112 10.31 1.17 -14.92
C PHE A 112 9.96 -0.22 -15.46
N LEU A 113 10.49 -1.26 -14.83
CA LEU A 113 10.23 -2.64 -15.21
C LEU A 113 8.87 -3.12 -14.72
N GLN A 114 8.43 -2.69 -13.54
CA GLN A 114 7.15 -3.12 -12.94
C GLN A 114 6.31 -1.93 -12.46
N PRO A 115 5.90 -1.03 -13.36
CA PRO A 115 5.10 0.14 -13.01
C PRO A 115 3.75 -0.24 -12.41
N LEU A 116 3.13 -1.33 -12.89
CA LEU A 116 1.85 -1.81 -12.36
C LEU A 116 2.00 -2.34 -10.92
N ALA A 117 3.07 -3.06 -10.61
CA ALA A 117 3.34 -3.55 -9.26
C ALA A 117 3.56 -2.40 -8.27
N VAL A 118 4.34 -1.37 -8.66
CA VAL A 118 4.55 -0.17 -7.83
C VAL A 118 3.23 0.52 -7.51
N LEU A 119 2.37 0.71 -8.51
CA LEU A 119 1.07 1.35 -8.31
C LEU A 119 0.18 0.54 -7.37
N ILE A 120 0.14 -0.79 -7.55
CA ILE A 120 -0.63 -1.68 -6.67
C ILE A 120 -0.10 -1.60 -5.24
N TYR A 121 1.23 -1.69 -5.06
CA TYR A 121 1.86 -1.61 -3.75
C TYR A 121 1.66 -0.24 -3.10
N PHE A 122 1.78 0.85 -3.85
CA PHE A 122 1.57 2.20 -3.34
C PHE A 122 0.12 2.45 -2.89
N ILE A 123 -0.86 1.98 -3.67
CA ILE A 123 -2.28 2.11 -3.30
C ILE A 123 -2.63 1.19 -2.14
N ALA A 124 -2.16 -0.05 -2.13
CA ALA A 124 -2.39 -0.99 -1.03
C ALA A 124 -1.68 -0.53 0.26
N GLY A 125 -0.47 -0.01 0.14
CA GLY A 125 0.26 0.61 1.25
C GLY A 125 -0.46 1.84 1.80
N ALA A 126 -1.03 2.70 0.95
CA ALA A 126 -1.84 3.83 1.42
C ALA A 126 -3.01 3.38 2.32
N VAL A 127 -3.61 2.24 1.98
CA VAL A 127 -4.70 1.62 2.73
C VAL A 127 -4.20 1.12 4.08
N GLU A 128 -3.06 0.44 4.11
CA GLU A 128 -2.46 -0.09 5.34
C GLU A 128 -2.03 1.01 6.35
N ILE A 129 -1.69 2.21 5.85
CA ILE A 129 -1.34 3.36 6.69
C ILE A 129 -2.58 3.98 7.37
N ASN A 130 -3.79 3.65 6.90
CA ASN A 130 -5.04 4.18 7.46
C ASN A 130 -5.12 5.71 7.48
N ARG A 131 -4.83 6.32 6.32
CA ARG A 131 -4.94 7.78 6.12
C ARG A 131 -5.85 8.11 4.95
N THR A 132 -6.41 9.31 4.97
CA THR A 132 -7.28 9.80 3.88
C THR A 132 -6.53 9.66 2.56
N PRO A 133 -7.13 9.06 1.52
CA PRO A 133 -8.56 8.80 1.29
C PRO A 133 -9.15 7.51 1.88
N THR A 134 -8.37 6.70 2.57
CA THR A 134 -8.73 5.34 3.04
C THR A 134 -8.81 5.24 4.57
N ASP A 135 -9.04 6.37 5.25
CA ASP A 135 -9.13 6.52 6.71
C ASP A 135 -10.47 6.03 7.29
N ILE A 136 -10.86 4.79 6.98
CA ILE A 136 -12.19 4.26 7.34
C ILE A 136 -12.29 4.00 8.85
N ALA A 137 -11.22 3.56 9.51
CA ALA A 137 -11.18 3.40 10.98
C ALA A 137 -11.37 4.71 11.76
N GLU A 138 -10.93 5.84 11.21
CA GLU A 138 -10.99 7.15 11.86
C GLU A 138 -12.23 7.96 11.42
N ALA A 139 -13.07 7.39 10.55
CA ALA A 139 -14.19 8.11 9.95
C ALA A 139 -15.21 8.59 11.00
N GLU A 140 -15.12 9.86 11.36
CA GLU A 140 -15.99 10.55 12.32
C GLU A 140 -17.49 10.45 11.97
N SER A 141 -17.80 10.47 10.67
CA SER A 141 -19.16 10.40 10.14
C SER A 141 -19.81 9.03 10.29
N GLU A 142 -19.04 7.97 10.52
CA GLU A 142 -19.54 6.59 10.57
C GLU A 142 -19.33 5.91 11.92
N ILE A 143 -18.17 6.08 12.55
CA ILE A 143 -17.78 5.36 13.77
C ILE A 143 -17.07 6.24 14.81
N VAL A 144 -17.18 7.58 14.71
CA VAL A 144 -16.65 8.61 15.63
C VAL A 144 -15.10 8.68 15.69
N ALA A 145 -14.43 7.56 15.99
CA ALA A 145 -12.98 7.36 15.88
C ALA A 145 -12.59 5.86 15.94
N GLY A 146 -13.56 4.95 15.75
CA GLY A 146 -13.34 3.50 15.71
C GLY A 146 -12.70 2.96 16.98
N TYR A 147 -11.57 2.26 16.82
CA TYR A 147 -10.86 1.63 17.93
C TYR A 147 -10.08 2.63 18.79
N HIS A 148 -9.89 3.87 18.34
CA HIS A 148 -9.17 4.91 19.10
C HIS A 148 -9.98 5.53 20.23
N THR A 149 -11.32 5.54 20.15
CA THR A 149 -12.21 6.32 21.02
C THR A 149 -11.96 6.14 22.51
N GLU A 150 -11.67 4.92 22.96
CA GLU A 150 -11.50 4.61 24.40
C GLU A 150 -10.05 4.76 24.89
N TYR A 151 -9.09 4.96 23.99
CA TYR A 151 -7.68 5.07 24.31
C TYR A 151 -7.29 6.51 24.63
N SER A 152 -6.56 6.70 25.73
CA SER A 152 -6.10 8.02 26.17
C SER A 152 -4.61 8.02 26.55
N GLY A 153 -4.02 9.22 26.58
CA GLY A 153 -2.63 9.45 27.00
C GLY A 153 -1.62 8.65 26.19
N ILE A 154 -0.73 7.93 26.88
CA ILE A 154 0.36 7.18 26.25
C ILE A 154 -0.13 6.07 25.30
N LYS A 155 -1.28 5.46 25.57
CA LYS A 155 -1.79 4.35 24.75
C LYS A 155 -2.26 4.83 23.39
N PHE A 156 -2.96 5.96 23.38
CA PHE A 156 -3.34 6.63 22.14
C PHE A 156 -2.09 7.05 21.36
N GLY A 157 -1.10 7.65 22.04
CA GLY A 157 0.17 8.01 21.43
C GLY A 157 0.90 6.83 20.78
N MET A 158 0.86 5.64 21.37
CA MET A 158 1.47 4.43 20.80
C MET A 158 0.83 4.00 19.48
N PHE A 159 -0.49 4.14 19.31
CA PHE A 159 -1.14 3.86 18.03
C PHE A 159 -0.65 4.81 16.94
N TRP A 160 -0.59 6.11 17.22
CA TRP A 160 -0.07 7.09 16.26
C TRP A 160 1.38 6.84 15.89
N VAL A 161 2.24 6.56 16.89
CA VAL A 161 3.62 6.17 16.63
C VAL A 161 3.66 4.96 15.71
N GLY A 162 2.91 3.89 16.02
CA GLY A 162 2.86 2.70 15.17
C GLY A 162 2.41 2.99 13.74
N GLU A 163 1.32 3.73 13.54
CA GLU A 163 0.79 4.08 12.21
C GLU A 163 1.77 4.95 11.41
N TYR A 164 2.45 5.91 12.05
CA TYR A 164 3.45 6.75 11.39
C TYR A 164 4.71 5.96 11.03
N PHE A 165 5.21 5.11 11.93
CA PHE A 165 6.34 4.24 11.63
C PHE A 165 6.01 3.23 10.53
N ALA A 166 4.79 2.68 10.51
CA ALA A 166 4.32 1.81 9.44
C ALA A 166 4.28 2.57 8.09
N GLY A 167 3.82 3.83 8.08
CA GLY A 167 3.86 4.65 6.86
C GLY A 167 5.28 4.95 6.37
N PHE A 168 6.22 5.22 7.27
CA PHE A 168 7.62 5.33 6.91
C PHE A 168 8.20 4.00 6.41
N ALA A 169 7.81 2.86 7.00
CA ALA A 169 8.25 1.55 6.59
C ALA A 169 7.78 1.22 5.16
N ILE A 170 6.50 1.46 4.85
CA ILE A 170 5.94 1.26 3.50
C ILE A 170 6.67 2.16 2.48
N ALA A 171 6.89 3.43 2.79
CA ALA A 171 7.67 4.32 1.94
C ALA A 171 9.11 3.83 1.74
N ALA A 172 9.76 3.34 2.79
CA ALA A 172 11.11 2.81 2.75
C ALA A 172 11.20 1.50 1.94
N ILE A 173 10.19 0.64 2.02
CA ILE A 173 10.11 -0.59 1.22
C ILE A 173 9.97 -0.23 -0.27
N ILE A 174 9.14 0.76 -0.62
CA ILE A 174 9.04 1.24 -2.01
C ILE A 174 10.38 1.80 -2.48
N ALA A 175 11.05 2.63 -1.66
CA ALA A 175 12.36 3.18 -1.98
C ALA A 175 13.39 2.07 -2.24
N THR A 176 13.40 1.05 -1.38
CA THR A 176 14.33 -0.09 -1.46
C THR A 176 14.07 -0.95 -2.69
N LEU A 177 12.83 -1.41 -2.87
CA LEU A 177 12.51 -2.43 -3.87
C LEU A 177 12.33 -1.85 -5.27
N TYR A 178 11.81 -0.63 -5.40
CA TYR A 178 11.44 -0.09 -6.70
C TYR A 178 12.30 1.08 -7.17
N LEU A 179 12.91 1.84 -6.25
CA LEU A 179 13.69 3.04 -6.57
C LEU A 179 15.19 2.88 -6.31
N GLY A 180 15.75 1.67 -6.27
CA GLY A 180 17.20 1.49 -6.14
C GLY A 180 17.74 1.74 -4.73
N GLY A 181 16.92 1.84 -3.68
CA GLY A 181 17.39 2.06 -2.32
C GLY A 181 18.32 3.28 -2.20
N TRP A 182 19.60 3.03 -1.93
CA TRP A 182 20.63 4.07 -1.78
C TRP A 182 21.30 4.51 -3.09
N THR A 183 21.03 3.87 -4.22
CA THR A 183 21.70 4.13 -5.52
C THR A 183 20.91 5.12 -6.39
N LEU A 184 21.59 5.99 -7.12
CA LEU A 184 20.97 7.00 -7.98
C LEU A 184 21.90 7.33 -9.15
N TRP A 185 22.00 6.40 -10.10
CA TRP A 185 22.66 6.60 -11.40
C TRP A 185 24.03 7.33 -11.28
N GLY A 186 24.87 6.94 -10.32
CA GLY A 186 26.19 7.54 -10.07
C GLY A 186 26.25 8.69 -9.07
N LEU A 187 25.12 9.15 -8.49
CA LEU A 187 25.15 10.22 -7.47
C LEU A 187 25.72 9.72 -6.13
N GLU A 188 25.67 8.41 -5.88
CA GLU A 188 26.25 7.74 -4.71
C GLU A 188 27.77 7.96 -4.57
N GLU A 189 28.49 8.26 -5.65
CA GLU A 189 29.92 8.59 -5.60
C GLU A 189 30.18 9.95 -4.94
N TRP A 190 29.21 10.86 -5.01
CA TRP A 190 29.34 12.24 -4.54
C TRP A 190 28.61 12.50 -3.23
N VAL A 191 27.52 11.77 -3.00
CA VAL A 191 26.64 11.93 -1.83
C VAL A 191 26.55 10.60 -1.08
N PRO A 192 26.74 10.58 0.25
CA PRO A 192 26.54 9.37 1.04
C PRO A 192 25.19 8.70 0.76
N GLY A 193 25.19 7.40 0.45
CA GLY A 193 23.99 6.65 0.03
C GLY A 193 22.82 6.73 1.01
N TRP A 194 23.08 6.88 2.32
CA TRP A 194 22.03 7.04 3.32
C TRP A 194 21.25 8.35 3.19
N ILE A 195 21.85 9.42 2.68
CA ILE A 195 21.15 10.67 2.39
C ILE A 195 20.22 10.48 1.18
N ILE A 196 20.66 9.75 0.16
CA ILE A 196 19.86 9.43 -1.03
C ILE A 196 18.64 8.61 -0.61
N PHE A 197 18.85 7.55 0.17
CA PHE A 197 17.78 6.71 0.70
C PHE A 197 16.77 7.51 1.52
N LEU A 198 17.23 8.33 2.48
CA LEU A 198 16.36 9.17 3.29
C LEU A 198 15.57 10.17 2.42
N THR A 199 16.21 10.76 1.41
CA THR A 199 15.53 11.71 0.52
C THR A 199 14.39 11.03 -0.24
N LYS A 200 14.61 9.81 -0.77
CA LYS A 200 13.56 9.02 -1.43
C LYS A 200 12.44 8.64 -0.47
N LEU A 201 12.80 8.17 0.73
CA LEU A 201 11.85 7.84 1.79
C LEU A 201 10.96 9.03 2.14
N TYR A 202 11.55 10.21 2.40
CA TYR A 202 10.79 11.43 2.70
C TYR A 202 9.97 11.91 1.50
N ALA A 203 10.48 11.80 0.27
CA ALA A 203 9.73 12.15 -0.93
C ALA A 203 8.48 11.26 -1.11
N LEU A 204 8.62 9.94 -0.92
CA LEU A 204 7.51 8.99 -0.97
C LEU A 204 6.51 9.21 0.17
N PHE A 205 7.00 9.46 1.39
CA PHE A 205 6.14 9.80 2.52
C PHE A 205 5.39 11.12 2.29
N TRP A 206 6.05 12.11 1.67
CA TRP A 206 5.42 13.35 1.24
C TRP A 206 4.33 13.11 0.19
N LEU A 207 4.49 12.14 -0.72
CA LEU A 207 3.40 11.76 -1.64
C LEU A 207 2.18 11.22 -0.89
N PHE A 208 2.35 10.39 0.14
CA PHE A 208 1.22 9.95 0.98
C PHE A 208 0.51 11.12 1.67
N ILE A 209 1.27 12.11 2.18
CA ILE A 209 0.70 13.34 2.76
C ILE A 209 -0.02 14.16 1.68
N TRP A 210 0.53 14.25 0.48
CA TRP A 210 -0.08 15.00 -0.62
C TRP A 210 -1.39 14.36 -1.09
N MET A 211 -1.46 13.03 -1.17
CA MET A 211 -2.70 12.31 -1.45
C MET A 211 -3.80 12.63 -0.44
N ARG A 212 -3.44 12.73 0.85
CA ARG A 212 -4.37 13.12 1.92
C ARG A 212 -5.01 14.49 1.65
N GLY A 213 -4.25 15.44 1.12
CA GLY A 213 -4.73 16.79 0.82
C GLY A 213 -5.51 16.93 -0.49
N THR A 214 -5.48 15.92 -1.38
CA THR A 214 -6.01 16.03 -2.75
C THR A 214 -7.19 15.10 -3.03
N LEU A 215 -7.20 13.90 -2.47
CA LEU A 215 -8.19 12.88 -2.78
C LEU A 215 -9.36 12.88 -1.79
N PRO A 216 -10.61 12.73 -2.26
CA PRO A 216 -11.77 12.59 -1.38
C PRO A 216 -11.76 11.22 -0.69
N ARG A 217 -12.38 11.15 0.49
CA ARG A 217 -12.55 9.90 1.24
C ARG A 217 -13.40 8.89 0.47
N LEU A 218 -13.00 7.62 0.52
CA LEU A 218 -13.70 6.50 -0.11
C LEU A 218 -14.58 5.75 0.88
N ARG A 219 -15.73 5.27 0.41
CA ARG A 219 -16.62 4.40 1.19
C ARG A 219 -16.06 2.98 1.24
N ILE A 220 -16.27 2.28 2.37
CA ILE A 220 -15.79 0.89 2.57
C ILE A 220 -16.18 -0.06 1.44
N ASP A 221 -17.41 0.01 0.94
CA ASP A 221 -17.87 -0.87 -0.15
C ASP A 221 -17.10 -0.63 -1.46
N GLN A 222 -16.72 0.62 -1.72
CA GLN A 222 -15.95 0.99 -2.91
C GLN A 222 -14.50 0.54 -2.78
N LEU A 223 -13.95 0.70 -1.58
CA LEU A 223 -12.59 0.31 -1.24
C LEU A 223 -12.41 -1.21 -1.33
N MET A 224 -13.27 -1.98 -0.65
CA MET A 224 -13.28 -3.45 -0.75
C MET A 224 -13.50 -3.93 -2.18
N GLY A 225 -14.42 -3.28 -2.92
CA GLY A 225 -14.63 -3.56 -4.33
C GLY A 225 -13.40 -3.29 -5.19
N PHE A 226 -12.62 -2.26 -4.87
CA PHE A 226 -11.40 -1.91 -5.60
C PHE A 226 -10.28 -2.94 -5.36
N ALA A 227 -10.06 -3.41 -4.14
CA ALA A 227 -9.12 -4.50 -3.86
C ALA A 227 -9.44 -5.76 -4.67
N TRP A 228 -10.66 -6.28 -4.52
CA TRP A 228 -11.03 -7.60 -5.07
C TRP A 228 -11.29 -7.59 -6.57
N LYS A 229 -11.84 -6.50 -7.13
CA LYS A 229 -12.20 -6.45 -8.56
C LYS A 229 -11.15 -5.78 -9.43
N PHE A 230 -10.30 -4.91 -8.85
CA PHE A 230 -9.31 -4.14 -9.60
C PHE A 230 -7.89 -4.59 -9.27
N LEU A 231 -7.44 -4.45 -8.02
CA LEU A 231 -6.04 -4.68 -7.66
C LEU A 231 -5.64 -6.15 -7.76
N LEU A 232 -6.45 -7.07 -7.20
CA LEU A 232 -6.11 -8.49 -7.15
C LEU A 232 -5.94 -9.11 -8.56
N PRO A 233 -6.90 -8.95 -9.52
CA PRO A 233 -6.70 -9.47 -10.87
C PRO A 233 -5.51 -8.85 -11.59
N LEU A 234 -5.30 -7.55 -11.45
CA LEU A 234 -4.17 -6.86 -12.07
C LEU A 234 -2.82 -7.32 -11.50
N ALA A 235 -2.74 -7.59 -10.20
CA ALA A 235 -1.54 -8.13 -9.57
C ALA A 235 -1.19 -9.53 -10.10
N LEU A 236 -2.20 -10.39 -10.27
CA LEU A 236 -2.01 -11.73 -10.84
C LEU A 236 -1.54 -11.67 -12.29
N ILE A 237 -2.13 -10.79 -13.11
CA ILE A 237 -1.69 -10.56 -14.49
C ILE A 237 -0.24 -10.06 -14.49
N ASN A 238 0.10 -9.09 -13.63
CA ASN A 238 1.46 -8.56 -13.54
C ASN A 238 2.49 -9.64 -13.22
N ILE A 239 2.24 -10.52 -12.25
CA ILE A 239 3.13 -11.62 -11.91
C ILE A 239 3.30 -12.58 -13.08
N PHE A 240 2.21 -12.92 -13.77
CA PHE A 240 2.27 -13.81 -14.93
C PHE A 240 3.18 -13.25 -16.03
N PHE A 241 3.04 -11.96 -16.36
CA PHE A 241 3.92 -11.29 -17.32
C PHE A 241 5.36 -11.19 -16.82
N SER A 242 5.57 -10.85 -15.54
CA SER A 242 6.90 -10.78 -14.95
C SER A 242 7.63 -12.13 -15.04
N GLY A 243 6.93 -13.25 -14.78
CA GLY A 243 7.48 -14.58 -14.93
C GLY A 243 7.78 -14.96 -16.39
N LEU A 244 6.91 -14.57 -17.32
CA LEU A 244 7.13 -14.80 -18.76
C LEU A 244 8.35 -14.03 -19.28
N GLU A 245 8.52 -12.77 -18.88
CA GLU A 245 9.65 -11.94 -19.28
C GLU A 245 10.98 -12.50 -18.78
N VAL A 246 11.04 -12.93 -17.51
CA VAL A 246 12.24 -13.55 -16.94
C VAL A 246 12.58 -14.84 -17.66
N LEU A 247 11.59 -15.67 -17.99
CA LEU A 247 11.80 -16.89 -18.77
C LEU A 247 12.35 -16.59 -20.18
N LEU A 248 11.76 -15.63 -20.87
CA LEU A 248 12.22 -15.21 -22.20
C LEU A 248 13.64 -14.64 -22.16
N TRP A 249 14.00 -13.92 -21.10
CA TRP A 249 15.34 -13.38 -20.94
C TRP A 249 16.36 -14.51 -20.71
N GLN A 250 16.06 -15.46 -19.82
CA GLN A 250 16.93 -16.59 -19.53
C GLN A 250 17.12 -17.53 -20.72
N GLU A 251 16.11 -17.73 -21.56
CA GLU A 251 16.18 -18.64 -22.71
C GLU A 251 16.96 -18.06 -23.89
N ASN A 252 16.91 -16.74 -24.10
CA ASN A 252 17.52 -16.10 -25.26
C ASN A 252 18.92 -15.50 -24.99
N ASP A 253 19.40 -15.54 -23.75
CA ASP A 253 20.72 -15.03 -23.29
C ASP A 253 21.08 -13.65 -23.89
N LEU A 254 20.07 -12.77 -23.96
CA LEU A 254 20.18 -11.47 -24.61
C LEU A 254 20.87 -10.46 -23.68
N PRO A 255 21.66 -9.52 -24.23
CA PRO A 255 22.34 -8.51 -23.44
C PRO A 255 21.32 -7.63 -22.70
N ALA A 256 21.53 -7.49 -21.38
CA ALA A 256 20.60 -6.79 -20.48
C ALA A 256 20.30 -5.34 -20.91
N GLU A 257 21.29 -4.67 -21.50
CA GLU A 257 21.20 -3.28 -21.98
C GLU A 257 20.09 -3.05 -23.02
N VAL A 258 19.77 -4.07 -23.82
CA VAL A 258 18.73 -3.98 -24.86
C VAL A 258 17.39 -4.49 -24.34
N VAL A 259 17.44 -5.53 -23.50
CA VAL A 259 16.24 -6.23 -23.00
C VAL A 259 15.50 -5.40 -21.96
N LEU A 260 16.21 -4.83 -20.98
CA LEU A 260 15.58 -4.13 -19.86
C LEU A 260 14.82 -2.87 -20.31
N PRO A 261 15.33 -2.02 -21.21
CA PRO A 261 14.54 -0.90 -21.74
C PRO A 261 13.33 -1.37 -22.57
N ALA A 262 13.47 -2.45 -23.33
CA ALA A 262 12.37 -3.01 -24.11
C ALA A 262 11.24 -3.53 -23.19
N PHE A 263 11.59 -4.24 -22.12
CA PHE A 263 10.66 -4.70 -21.09
C PHE A 263 10.03 -3.52 -20.35
N ALA A 264 10.80 -2.49 -19.99
CA ALA A 264 10.27 -1.30 -19.34
C ALA A 264 9.18 -0.61 -20.19
N ILE A 265 9.44 -0.46 -21.50
CA ILE A 265 8.45 0.11 -22.43
C ILE A 265 7.24 -0.83 -22.56
N GLY A 266 7.47 -2.14 -22.73
CA GLY A 266 6.42 -3.16 -22.83
C GLY A 266 5.51 -3.17 -21.61
N ASN A 267 6.07 -3.18 -20.41
CA ASN A 267 5.34 -3.20 -19.15
C ASN A 267 4.64 -1.88 -18.86
N LEU A 268 5.20 -0.74 -19.26
CA LEU A 268 4.51 0.53 -19.14
C LEU A 268 3.28 0.60 -20.06
N VAL A 269 3.41 0.15 -21.31
CA VAL A 269 2.28 0.05 -22.24
C VAL A 269 1.23 -0.93 -21.72
N LEU A 270 1.67 -2.12 -21.27
CA LEU A 270 0.80 -3.13 -20.68
C LEU A 270 0.05 -2.57 -19.46
N ALA A 271 0.74 -1.89 -18.55
CA ALA A 271 0.14 -1.28 -17.37
C ALA A 271 -0.96 -0.28 -17.76
N VAL A 272 -0.70 0.61 -18.72
CA VAL A 272 -1.70 1.58 -19.19
C VAL A 272 -2.89 0.88 -19.84
N VAL A 273 -2.65 -0.09 -20.73
CA VAL A 273 -3.71 -0.85 -21.41
C VAL A 273 -4.56 -1.63 -20.41
N LEU A 274 -3.93 -2.28 -19.43
CA LEU A 274 -4.62 -3.03 -18.39
C LEU A 274 -5.44 -2.10 -17.51
N ILE A 275 -4.87 -0.99 -17.02
CA ILE A 275 -5.59 -0.04 -16.15
C ILE A 275 -6.80 0.54 -16.89
N VAL A 276 -6.63 1.03 -18.12
CA VAL A 276 -7.73 1.63 -18.92
C VAL A 276 -8.76 0.57 -19.32
N GLY A 277 -8.30 -0.59 -19.80
CA GLY A 277 -9.15 -1.70 -20.21
C GLY A 277 -10.00 -2.25 -19.07
N TRP A 278 -9.39 -2.46 -17.90
CA TRP A 278 -10.07 -2.94 -16.70
C TRP A 278 -11.05 -1.91 -16.15
N ALA A 279 -10.68 -0.63 -16.17
CA ALA A 279 -11.57 0.46 -15.78
C ALA A 279 -12.79 0.54 -16.71
N HIS A 280 -12.61 0.38 -18.02
CA HIS A 280 -13.72 0.35 -18.98
C HIS A 280 -14.61 -0.88 -18.80
N LEU A 281 -14.02 -2.05 -18.57
CA LEU A 281 -14.76 -3.30 -18.36
C LEU A 281 -15.65 -3.23 -17.11
N LEU A 282 -15.13 -2.70 -16.00
CA LEU A 282 -15.90 -2.52 -14.76
C LEU A 282 -16.90 -1.34 -14.87
N GLY A 283 -16.60 -0.33 -15.69
CA GLY A 283 -17.46 0.82 -15.93
C GLY A 283 -18.72 0.52 -16.76
N ARG A 284 -18.67 -0.48 -17.66
CA ARG A 284 -19.77 -0.83 -18.58
C ARG A 284 -21.07 -1.31 -17.90
N GLY A 285 -21.02 -1.69 -16.62
CA GLY A 285 -22.17 -2.23 -15.88
C GLY A 285 -22.83 -1.29 -14.89
N ARG A 286 -22.32 -0.07 -14.68
CA ARG A 286 -22.92 0.87 -13.71
C ARG A 286 -23.92 1.76 -14.42
N PRO A 287 -25.21 1.76 -14.04
CA PRO A 287 -26.11 2.82 -14.48
C PRO A 287 -25.48 4.14 -14.03
N GLN A 288 -25.19 5.02 -14.99
CA GLN A 288 -24.78 6.38 -14.64
C GLN A 288 -25.89 6.94 -13.76
N TYR A 289 -25.62 7.08 -12.46
CA TYR A 289 -26.41 7.95 -11.60
C TYR A 289 -26.13 9.35 -12.11
N ARG A 290 -26.78 9.70 -13.24
CA ARG A 290 -26.96 11.10 -13.59
C ARG A 290 -27.64 11.70 -12.36
N PRO A 291 -27.05 12.72 -11.71
CA PRO A 291 -27.75 13.41 -10.64
C PRO A 291 -29.09 13.84 -11.22
N THR A 292 -30.15 13.15 -10.83
CA THR A 292 -31.50 13.56 -11.16
C THR A 292 -31.64 14.94 -10.53
N ARG A 293 -32.09 15.91 -11.33
CA ARG A 293 -32.38 17.27 -10.88
C ARG A 293 -33.00 17.22 -9.49
N ALA A 294 -32.54 18.07 -8.58
CA ALA A 294 -33.07 18.17 -7.22
C ALA A 294 -34.60 18.19 -7.29
N ARG A 295 -35.24 17.07 -6.92
CA ARG A 295 -36.69 16.97 -6.90
C ARG A 295 -37.15 17.63 -5.63
N LEU A 296 -38.05 18.60 -5.76
CA LEU A 296 -38.70 19.18 -4.60
C LEU A 296 -39.46 18.06 -3.86
N VAL A 297 -39.52 18.13 -2.53
CA VAL A 297 -40.24 17.14 -1.69
C VAL A 297 -41.69 16.92 -2.18
N LYS A 298 -42.29 17.95 -2.78
CA LYS A 298 -43.62 17.91 -3.42
C LYS A 298 -43.71 16.94 -4.60
N GLU A 299 -42.63 16.73 -5.36
CA GLU A 299 -42.60 15.86 -6.54
C GLU A 299 -42.40 14.37 -6.18
N LEU A 300 -42.08 14.07 -4.92
CA LEU A 300 -41.82 12.71 -4.43
C LEU A 300 -43.06 12.06 -3.78
N GLY A 301 -44.22 12.72 -3.81
CA GLY A 301 -45.46 12.20 -3.23
C GLY A 301 -45.40 12.07 -1.70
N ALA A 302 -44.51 12.80 -1.04
CA ALA A 302 -44.49 12.86 0.42
C ALA A 302 -45.73 13.60 0.92
N VAL A 303 -46.42 13.01 1.90
CA VAL A 303 -47.60 13.59 2.54
C VAL A 303 -47.19 14.91 3.19
N VAL A 304 -47.63 16.02 2.61
CA VAL A 304 -47.50 17.35 3.21
C VAL A 304 -48.49 17.40 4.36
N TYR A 305 -48.01 17.22 5.59
CA TYR A 305 -48.81 17.52 6.77
C TYR A 305 -48.98 19.05 6.84
N GLY A 306 -50.18 19.53 6.52
CA GLY A 306 -50.58 20.92 6.69
C GLY A 306 -50.91 21.63 5.40
N GLN A 307 -52.17 21.48 4.96
CA GLN A 307 -52.98 22.58 4.42
C GLN A 307 -54.45 22.18 4.58
N GLU A 308 -54.94 22.26 5.82
CA GLU A 308 -56.36 22.53 6.07
C GLU A 308 -56.55 24.05 6.03
N ALA A 309 -57.27 24.52 5.02
CA ALA A 309 -58.11 25.72 5.03
C ALA A 309 -59.08 25.62 3.84
#